data_AF-A0A947SBQ0-F1
#
_entry.id   AF-A0A947SBQ0-F1
#
_cell.length_a   1.000
_cell.length_b   1.000
_cell.length_c   1.000
_cell.angle_alpha   90.00
_cell.angle_beta   90.00
_cell.angle_gamma   90.00
#
_symmetry.space_group_name_H-M   'P 1'
#
loop_
_entity.id
_entity.type
_entity.pdbx_description
1 polymer ?
#
loop_
_entity_poly.entity_id
_entity_poly.type
_entity_poly.pdbx_seq_one_letter_code
_entity_poly.pdbx_strand_id
1 'polypeptide(L)'
;MTPDEFHQSEYVSYDAYLKYKKDYPTLEWFVDARQLRPMDPQEVDWVAKEILPMFGKAGLTREAFVIPQHVMAQLAIHQYETKTAGGQVAVRMFGSVEEAKQWLKEAHLKER
;
A
#
# COMPACT_ATOMS: atom_id res chain seq x y z
N MET A 1 3.12 -12.91 -14.70
CA MET A 1 2.34 -13.01 -13.48
C MET A 1 0.92 -13.20 -13.94
N THR A 2 0.34 -14.35 -13.63
CA THR A 2 -1.10 -14.58 -13.80
C THR A 2 -1.85 -13.89 -12.66
N PRO A 3 -3.17 -13.64 -12.78
CA PRO A 3 -3.96 -13.08 -11.70
C PRO A 3 -3.88 -13.89 -10.39
N ASP A 4 -3.82 -15.22 -10.50
CA ASP A 4 -3.66 -16.11 -9.34
C ASP A 4 -2.31 -15.94 -8.63
N GLU A 5 -1.23 -15.77 -9.41
CA GLU A 5 0.10 -15.48 -8.85
C GLU A 5 0.13 -14.12 -8.14
N PHE A 6 -0.57 -13.13 -8.68
CA PHE A 6 -0.69 -11.81 -8.05
C PHE A 6 -1.47 -11.89 -6.73
N HIS A 7 -2.65 -12.51 -6.72
CA HIS A 7 -3.44 -12.70 -5.50
C HIS A 7 -2.67 -13.46 -4.42
N GLN A 8 -1.95 -14.52 -4.80
CA GLN A 8 -1.11 -15.27 -3.87
C GLN A 8 0.01 -14.39 -3.28
N SER A 9 0.59 -13.49 -4.07
CA SER A 9 1.62 -12.57 -3.58
C SER A 9 1.10 -11.57 -2.55
N GLU A 10 -0.15 -11.13 -2.68
CA GLU A 10 -0.79 -10.25 -1.70
C GLU A 10 -1.07 -10.98 -0.37
N TYR A 11 -1.49 -12.23 -0.41
CA TYR A 11 -1.63 -13.04 0.82
C TYR A 11 -0.29 -13.31 1.52
N VAL A 12 0.77 -13.57 0.76
CA VAL A 12 2.12 -13.71 1.33
C VAL A 12 2.58 -12.40 1.98
N SER A 13 2.26 -11.26 1.37
CA SER A 13 2.55 -9.94 1.92
C SER A 13 1.79 -9.68 3.22
N TYR A 14 0.52 -10.09 3.28
CA TYR A 14 -0.29 -10.01 4.49
C TYR A 14 0.25 -10.89 5.63
N ASP A 15 0.62 -12.13 5.35
CA ASP A 15 1.22 -13.03 6.35
C ASP A 15 2.55 -12.48 6.89
N ALA A 16 3.37 -11.91 6.01
CA ALA A 16 4.60 -11.23 6.41
C ALA A 16 4.29 -10.03 7.33
N TYR A 17 3.30 -9.22 6.98
CA TYR A 17 2.86 -8.11 7.81
C TYR A 17 2.43 -8.56 9.21
N LEU A 18 1.57 -9.57 9.31
CA LEU A 18 1.13 -10.13 10.59
C LEU A 18 2.28 -10.66 11.45
N LYS A 19 3.30 -11.23 10.81
CA LYS A 19 4.49 -11.71 11.51
C LYS A 19 5.28 -10.54 12.08
N TYR A 20 5.62 -9.54 11.28
CA TYR A 20 6.48 -8.42 11.69
C TYR A 20 5.77 -7.41 12.59
N LYS A 21 4.45 -7.21 12.46
CA LYS A 21 3.69 -6.28 13.30
C LYS A 21 3.76 -6.62 14.80
N LYS A 22 3.98 -7.90 15.14
CA LYS A 22 4.18 -8.36 16.53
C LYS A 22 5.44 -7.74 17.16
N ASP A 23 6.52 -7.67 16.39
CA ASP A 23 7.81 -7.15 16.85
C ASP A 23 7.95 -5.64 16.61
N TYR A 24 7.19 -5.11 15.64
CA TYR A 24 7.21 -3.72 15.21
C TYR A 24 5.78 -3.14 15.23
N PRO A 25 5.25 -2.69 16.38
CA PRO A 25 3.88 -2.17 16.49
C PRO A 25 3.60 -0.96 15.61
N THR A 26 4.64 -0.21 15.26
CA THR A 26 4.61 0.96 14.37
C THR A 26 4.92 0.61 12.91
N LEU A 27 4.77 -0.66 12.53
CA LEU A 27 5.01 -1.11 11.16
C LEU A 27 3.91 -0.58 10.24
N GLU A 28 4.34 0.13 9.21
CA GLU A 28 3.54 0.65 8.11
C GLU A 28 4.08 0.14 6.76
N TRP A 29 3.33 0.31 5.67
CA TRP A 29 3.61 -0.34 4.39
C TRP A 29 4.22 0.63 3.37
N PHE A 30 5.28 0.18 2.71
CA PHE A 30 5.99 0.96 1.69
C PHE A 30 6.09 0.15 0.40
N VAL A 31 5.67 0.73 -0.71
CA VAL A 31 5.69 0.12 -2.04
C VAL A 31 6.49 1.00 -3.00
N ASP A 32 7.57 0.43 -3.55
CA ASP A 32 8.31 1.06 -4.65
C ASP A 32 7.73 0.59 -5.99
N ALA A 33 6.82 1.40 -6.53
CA ALA A 33 6.11 1.11 -7.76
C ALA A 33 6.84 1.60 -9.03
N ARG A 34 8.05 2.17 -8.91
CA ARG A 34 8.78 2.75 -10.05
C ARG A 34 9.15 1.73 -11.13
N GLN A 35 9.33 0.48 -10.74
CA GLN A 35 9.68 -0.63 -11.63
C GLN A 35 8.52 -1.61 -11.83
N LEU A 36 7.34 -1.30 -11.27
CA LEU A 36 6.17 -2.13 -11.45
C LEU A 36 5.60 -1.93 -12.85
N ARG A 37 5.14 -3.04 -13.44
CA ARG A 37 4.31 -2.98 -14.63
C ARG A 37 2.96 -2.33 -14.28
N PRO A 38 2.28 -1.69 -15.24
CA PRO A 38 0.91 -1.25 -15.03
C PRO A 38 0.07 -2.42 -14.49
N MET A 39 -0.59 -2.21 -13.34
CA MET A 39 -1.52 -3.18 -12.78
C MET A 39 -2.83 -3.16 -13.56
N ASP A 40 -3.48 -4.32 -13.68
CA ASP A 40 -4.80 -4.39 -14.27
C ASP A 40 -5.80 -3.65 -13.35
N PRO A 41 -6.72 -2.82 -13.88
CA PRO A 41 -7.75 -2.19 -13.08
C PRO A 41 -8.56 -3.16 -12.21
N GLN A 42 -8.74 -4.42 -12.63
CA GLN A 42 -9.43 -5.45 -11.84
C GLN A 42 -8.60 -5.89 -10.62
N GLU A 43 -7.28 -6.01 -10.78
CA GLU A 43 -6.35 -6.32 -9.68
C GLU A 43 -6.35 -5.18 -8.65
N VAL A 44 -6.28 -3.93 -9.13
CA VAL A 44 -6.38 -2.74 -8.26
C VAL A 44 -7.70 -2.71 -7.48
N ASP A 45 -8.80 -3.07 -8.13
CA ASP A 45 -10.13 -3.10 -7.51
C ASP A 45 -10.22 -4.21 -6.44
N TRP A 46 -9.65 -5.37 -6.72
CA TRP A 46 -9.60 -6.50 -5.79
C TRP A 46 -8.73 -6.18 -4.56
N VAL A 47 -7.54 -5.60 -4.75
CA VAL A 47 -6.67 -5.20 -3.62
C VAL A 47 -7.39 -4.17 -2.73
N ALA A 48 -8.05 -3.17 -3.33
CA ALA A 48 -8.77 -2.15 -2.57
C ALA A 48 -9.95 -2.71 -1.76
N LYS A 49 -10.63 -3.75 -2.26
CA LYS A 49 -11.85 -4.32 -1.66
C LYS A 49 -11.58 -5.45 -0.68
N GLU A 50 -10.60 -6.28 -0.96
CA GLU A 50 -10.35 -7.52 -0.20
C GLU A 50 -9.09 -7.38 0.68
N ILE A 51 -7.98 -6.96 0.07
CA ILE A 51 -6.66 -7.01 0.73
C ILE A 51 -6.46 -5.84 1.68
N LEU A 52 -6.59 -4.60 1.22
CA LEU A 52 -6.32 -3.42 2.05
C LEU A 52 -7.18 -3.39 3.34
N PRO A 53 -8.47 -3.80 3.33
CA PRO A 53 -9.25 -3.92 4.56
C PRO A 53 -8.70 -4.97 5.54
N MET A 54 -8.09 -6.06 5.07
CA MET A 54 -7.43 -7.05 5.93
C MET A 54 -6.23 -6.45 6.64
N PHE A 55 -5.40 -5.68 5.92
CA PHE A 55 -4.29 -4.94 6.50
C PHE A 55 -4.76 -3.89 7.52
N GLY A 56 -5.81 -3.12 7.19
CA GLY A 56 -6.40 -2.14 8.10
C GLY A 56 -6.90 -2.77 9.41
N LYS A 57 -7.61 -3.90 9.33
CA LYS A 57 -8.04 -4.68 10.51
C LYS A 57 -6.88 -5.23 11.33
N ALA A 58 -5.73 -5.50 10.69
CA ALA A 58 -4.52 -5.93 11.34
C ALA A 58 -3.68 -4.77 11.95
N GLY A 59 -4.17 -3.52 11.85
CA GLY A 59 -3.54 -2.35 12.45
C GLY A 59 -2.58 -1.60 11.53
N LEU A 60 -2.66 -1.81 10.21
CA LEU A 60 -2.00 -0.93 9.25
C LEU A 60 -2.76 0.40 9.21
N THR A 61 -2.04 1.52 9.28
CA THR A 61 -2.67 2.84 9.24
C THR A 61 -2.23 3.66 8.04
N ARG A 62 -1.06 3.37 7.47
CA ARG A 62 -0.49 4.08 6.33
C ARG A 62 0.16 3.13 5.32
N GLU A 63 -0.10 3.42 4.06
CA GLU A 63 0.53 2.79 2.91
C GLU A 63 1.07 3.87 1.98
N ALA A 64 2.38 3.83 1.70
CA ALA A 64 3.04 4.80 0.84
C ALA A 64 3.52 4.16 -0.47
N PHE A 65 3.18 4.79 -1.58
CA PHE A 65 3.64 4.40 -2.91
C PHE A 65 4.65 5.41 -3.46
N VAL A 66 5.77 4.92 -3.98
CA VAL A 66 6.68 5.73 -4.81
C VAL A 66 6.43 5.35 -6.26
N ILE A 67 5.97 6.31 -7.05
CA ILE A 67 5.55 6.06 -8.43
C ILE A 67 6.51 6.75 -9.40
N PRO A 68 6.71 6.20 -10.62
CA PRO A 68 7.47 6.90 -11.64
C PRO A 68 6.64 8.11 -12.12
N GLN A 69 7.29 9.16 -12.63
CA GLN A 69 6.61 10.34 -13.18
C GLN A 69 5.76 10.05 -14.45
N HIS A 70 5.61 8.78 -14.85
CA HIS A 70 4.79 8.37 -15.98
C HIS A 70 3.29 8.43 -15.64
N VAL A 71 2.57 9.26 -16.40
CA VAL A 71 1.14 9.60 -16.26
C VAL A 71 0.21 8.38 -16.15
N MET A 72 0.52 7.25 -16.79
CA MET A 72 -0.34 6.06 -16.76
C MET A 72 -0.28 5.30 -15.44
N ALA A 73 0.90 5.22 -14.80
CA ALA A 73 1.02 4.64 -13.46
C ALA A 73 0.33 5.52 -12.41
N GLN A 74 0.36 6.85 -12.61
CA GLN A 74 -0.38 7.78 -11.77
C GLN A 74 -1.89 7.55 -11.82
N LEU A 75 -2.47 7.22 -12.99
CA LEU A 75 -3.91 7.02 -13.12
C LEU A 75 -4.42 5.78 -12.37
N ALA A 76 -3.76 4.63 -12.53
CA ALA A 76 -4.16 3.39 -11.85
C ALA A 76 -4.07 3.51 -10.33
N ILE A 77 -3.03 4.18 -9.84
CA ILE A 77 -2.78 4.33 -8.39
C ILE A 77 -3.64 5.47 -7.82
N HIS A 78 -3.95 6.52 -8.58
CA HIS A 78 -4.93 7.53 -8.16
C HIS A 78 -6.36 6.99 -8.07
N GLN A 79 -6.73 6.04 -8.93
CA GLN A 79 -7.96 5.28 -8.76
C GLN A 79 -7.92 4.47 -7.46
N TYR A 80 -6.79 3.86 -7.11
CA TYR A 80 -6.62 3.15 -5.84
C TYR A 80 -6.76 4.09 -4.62
N GLU A 81 -6.06 5.22 -4.60
CA GLU A 81 -6.16 6.24 -3.54
C GLU A 81 -7.61 6.73 -3.38
N THR A 82 -8.31 6.99 -4.48
CA THR A 82 -9.72 7.43 -4.43
C THR A 82 -10.64 6.33 -3.89
N LYS A 83 -10.43 5.07 -4.29
CA LYS A 83 -11.24 3.92 -3.84
C LYS A 83 -11.01 3.55 -2.38
N THR A 84 -9.84 3.90 -1.85
CA THR A 84 -9.43 3.60 -0.47
C THR A 84 -9.65 4.80 0.46
N ALA A 85 -10.02 5.97 -0.09
CA ALA A 85 -10.30 7.17 0.66
C ALA A 85 -11.44 6.95 1.68
N GLY A 86 -11.15 7.21 2.95
CA GLY A 86 -12.09 7.00 4.07
C GLY A 86 -12.03 5.60 4.72
N GLY A 87 -11.14 4.73 4.24
CA GLY A 87 -10.82 3.46 4.90
C GLY A 87 -9.95 3.61 6.15
N GLN A 88 -9.65 2.48 6.80
CA GLN A 88 -8.78 2.44 7.99
C GLN A 88 -7.30 2.71 7.66
N VAL A 89 -6.91 2.52 6.39
CA VAL A 89 -5.53 2.75 5.90
C VAL A 89 -5.52 4.01 5.05
N ALA A 90 -4.72 4.99 5.44
CA ALA A 90 -4.42 6.14 4.61
C ALA A 90 -3.41 5.71 3.53
N VAL A 91 -3.76 5.91 2.26
CA VAL A 91 -2.87 5.66 1.13
C VAL A 91 -2.36 6.98 0.60
N ARG A 92 -1.06 7.08 0.31
CA ARG A 92 -0.50 8.29 -0.33
C ARG A 92 0.62 7.98 -1.32
N MET A 93 0.70 8.79 -2.37
CA MET A 93 1.72 8.71 -3.40
C MET A 93 2.81 9.78 -3.24
N PHE A 94 4.04 9.40 -3.59
CA PHE A 94 5.23 10.24 -3.49
C PHE A 94 6.09 10.15 -4.75
N GLY A 95 6.79 11.24 -5.04
CA GLY A 95 7.79 11.28 -6.13
C GLY A 95 9.15 10.76 -5.71
N SER A 96 9.39 10.59 -4.40
CA SER A 96 10.67 10.13 -3.84
C SER A 96 10.49 9.12 -2.72
N VAL A 97 11.51 8.27 -2.55
CA VAL A 97 11.57 7.27 -1.48
C VAL A 97 11.68 7.95 -0.11
N GLU A 98 12.41 9.07 -0.07
CA GLU A 98 12.67 9.86 1.12
C GLU A 98 11.37 10.43 1.70
N GLU A 99 10.56 11.09 0.87
CA GLU A 99 9.27 11.67 1.30
C GLU A 99 8.29 10.59 1.78
N ALA A 100 8.21 9.48 1.05
CA ALA A 100 7.35 8.35 1.43
C ALA A 100 7.72 7.78 2.80
N LYS A 101 9.01 7.51 3.03
CA LYS A 101 9.50 6.99 4.31
C LYS A 101 9.28 7.97 5.45
N GLN A 102 9.48 9.27 5.20
CA GLN A 102 9.25 10.29 6.20
C GLN A 102 7.78 10.33 6.63
N TRP A 103 6.86 10.30 5.67
CA TRP A 103 5.43 10.28 5.95
C TRP A 103 4.98 9.00 6.69
N LEU A 104 5.56 7.84 6.39
CA LEU A 104 5.26 6.62 7.14
C LEU A 104 5.70 6.72 8.61
N LYS A 105 6.88 7.31 8.88
CA LYS A 105 7.37 7.52 10.25
C LYS A 105 6.49 8.50 11.04
N GLU A 106 5.91 9.48 10.36
CA GLU A 106 4.99 10.45 10.97
C GLU A 106 3.64 9.85 11.40
N ALA A 107 3.36 8.58 11.08
CA ALA A 107 2.19 7.86 11.60
C ALA A 107 2.15 7.85 13.12
N HIS A 108 3.32 7.69 13.74
CA HIS A 108 3.42 7.42 15.18
C HIS A 108 4.11 8.55 15.96
N LEU A 109 4.52 9.63 15.28
CA LEU A 109 5.11 10.80 15.93
C LEU A 109 4.05 11.72 16.56
N LYS A 110 2.76 11.59 16.20
CA LYS A 110 1.66 12.38 16.78
C LYS A 110 1.03 11.79 18.04
N GLU A 111 1.45 10.59 18.45
CA GLU A 111 0.93 9.88 19.63
C GLU A 111 1.93 9.86 20.81
N ARG A 112 2.97 10.72 20.76
CA ARG A 112 3.96 10.91 21.83
C ARG A 112 3.90 12.31 22.42
#